data_AF-A0A8T7KV53-F1
#
_entry.id   AF-A0A8T7KV53-F1
#
_cell.length_a   1.000
_cell.length_b   1.000
_cell.length_c   1.000
_cell.angle_alpha   90.00
_cell.angle_beta   90.00
_cell.angle_gamma   90.00
#
_symmetry.space_group_name_H-M   'P 1'
#
loop_
_entity.id
_entity.type
_entity.pdbx_description
1 polymer ?
#
loop_
_entity_poly.entity_id
_entity_poly.type
_entity_poly.pdbx_seq_one_letter_code
_entity_poly.pdbx_strand_id
1 'polypeptide(L)'
;MDRDLPHSGDPLLQRALAAGEQAWRRGDLRDAHLLLELALSRARWRNDPAGMLSAGQLLGHVAYAAGDLEGACVYHLEVLDRSRALGLALGEASALHNLGLVAAAQGEPALAHQLITAAATRYTALGHAQGAADAHANLERLATQWARAYGGDDERG
;
A
#
# COMPACT_ATOMS: atom_id res chain seq x y z
N MET A 1 -30.93 -23.90 17.96
CA MET A 1 -31.79 -23.53 16.83
C MET A 1 -31.52 -22.06 16.50
N ASP A 2 -30.78 -21.87 15.41
CA ASP A 2 -30.95 -20.79 14.42
C ASP A 2 -31.11 -19.34 14.88
N ARG A 3 -30.05 -18.53 14.75
CA ARG A 3 -29.82 -17.75 13.51
C ARG A 3 -28.53 -16.93 13.59
N ASP A 4 -27.67 -17.22 12.62
CA ASP A 4 -26.83 -16.27 11.91
C ASP A 4 -27.32 -14.81 12.02
N LEU A 5 -26.50 -13.95 12.62
CA LEU A 5 -26.47 -12.52 12.29
C LEU A 5 -25.08 -12.24 11.70
N PRO A 6 -24.92 -12.33 10.37
CA PRO A 6 -23.82 -11.70 9.69
C PRO A 6 -24.08 -10.18 9.68
N HIS A 7 -23.03 -9.36 9.90
CA HIS A 7 -22.93 -7.90 9.61
C HIS A 7 -22.73 -6.90 10.77
N SER A 8 -22.47 -7.31 12.01
CA SER A 8 -21.82 -6.40 12.98
C SER A 8 -20.31 -6.63 12.94
N GLY A 9 -19.60 -5.90 12.08
CA GLY A 9 -18.13 -5.87 12.09
C GLY A 9 -17.61 -5.58 13.50
N ASP A 10 -16.45 -6.12 13.85
CA ASP A 10 -15.91 -5.96 15.20
C ASP A 10 -15.73 -4.46 15.54
N PRO A 11 -16.47 -3.92 16.52
CA PRO A 11 -16.50 -2.48 16.76
C PRO A 11 -15.15 -1.97 17.31
N LEU A 12 -14.36 -2.82 17.94
CA LEU A 12 -13.01 -2.47 18.39
C LEU A 12 -12.05 -2.40 17.20
N LEU A 13 -12.14 -3.35 16.27
CA LEU A 13 -11.39 -3.30 15.01
C LEU A 13 -11.71 -2.02 14.24
N GLN A 14 -13.00 -1.73 14.03
CA GLN A 14 -13.44 -0.55 13.28
C GLN A 14 -13.01 0.76 13.95
N ARG A 15 -13.13 0.85 15.28
CA ARG A 15 -12.63 2.01 16.03
C ARG A 15 -11.11 2.15 15.95
N ALA A 16 -10.37 1.06 16.04
CA ALA A 16 -8.91 1.09 15.97
C ALA A 16 -8.43 1.53 14.57
N LEU A 17 -9.03 0.99 13.50
CA LEU A 17 -8.77 1.42 12.13
C LEU A 17 -9.07 2.91 11.94
N ALA A 18 -10.26 3.37 12.33
CA ALA A 18 -10.65 4.76 12.18
C ALA A 18 -9.77 5.72 13.00
N ALA A 19 -9.46 5.37 14.24
CA ALA A 19 -8.58 6.18 15.08
C ALA A 19 -7.15 6.22 14.55
N GLY A 20 -6.64 5.08 14.06
CA GLY A 20 -5.31 4.98 13.45
C GLY A 20 -5.18 5.82 12.19
N GLU A 21 -6.18 5.76 11.30
CA GLU A 21 -6.21 6.58 10.08
C GLU A 21 -6.31 8.09 10.41
N GLN A 22 -7.09 8.46 11.43
CA GLN A 22 -7.16 9.85 11.88
C GLN A 22 -5.84 10.33 12.48
N ALA A 23 -5.16 9.50 13.27
CA ALA A 23 -3.84 9.81 13.80
C ALA A 23 -2.82 9.99 12.67
N TRP A 24 -2.85 9.11 11.66
CA TRP A 24 -2.01 9.24 10.48
C TRP A 24 -2.26 10.56 9.74
N ARG A 25 -3.52 10.92 9.51
CA ARG A 25 -3.89 12.21 8.87
C ARG A 25 -3.44 13.44 9.66
N ARG A 26 -3.29 13.35 10.98
CA ARG A 26 -2.73 14.41 11.82
C ARG A 26 -1.21 14.45 11.84
N GLY A 27 -0.55 13.43 11.28
CA GLY A 27 0.90 13.27 11.37
C GLY A 27 1.37 12.60 12.65
N ASP A 28 0.45 12.09 13.49
CA ASP A 28 0.75 11.39 14.73
C ASP A 28 1.17 9.94 14.42
N LEU A 29 2.29 9.77 13.70
CA LEU A 29 2.69 8.48 13.11
C LEU A 29 2.87 7.36 14.14
N ARG A 30 3.37 7.68 15.33
CA ARG A 30 3.53 6.72 16.43
C ARG A 30 2.17 6.20 16.91
N ASP A 31 1.22 7.10 17.14
CA ASP A 31 -0.11 6.73 17.61
C ASP A 31 -0.87 5.96 16.52
N ALA A 32 -0.72 6.39 15.27
CA ALA A 32 -1.27 5.69 14.12
C ALA A 32 -0.78 4.24 14.05
N HIS A 33 0.54 4.04 14.15
CA HIS A 33 1.14 2.70 14.14
C HIS A 33 0.59 1.82 15.26
N LEU A 34 0.55 2.31 16.51
CA LEU A 34 0.03 1.54 17.65
C LEU A 34 -1.44 1.16 17.49
N LEU A 35 -2.28 2.09 17.02
CA LEU A 35 -3.70 1.85 16.80
C LEU A 35 -3.95 0.85 15.66
N LEU A 36 -3.14 0.90 14.61
CA LEU A 36 -3.27 -0.01 13.48
C LEU A 36 -2.68 -1.40 13.76
N GLU A 37 -1.64 -1.52 14.58
CA GLU A 37 -1.15 -2.82 15.09
C GLU A 37 -2.20 -3.49 15.98
N LEU A 38 -2.90 -2.72 16.81
CA LEU A 38 -4.05 -3.21 17.57
C LEU A 38 -5.16 -3.70 16.63
N ALA A 39 -5.47 -2.95 15.57
CA ALA A 39 -6.44 -3.35 14.56
C ALA A 39 -6.02 -4.66 13.87
N LEU A 40 -4.76 -4.77 13.43
CA LEU A 40 -4.23 -5.97 12.77
C LEU A 40 -4.29 -7.19 13.69
N SER A 41 -3.90 -7.03 14.95
CA SER A 41 -3.98 -8.07 15.98
C SER A 41 -5.42 -8.53 16.23
N ARG A 42 -6.37 -7.58 16.26
CA ARG A 42 -7.79 -7.87 16.43
C ARG A 42 -8.37 -8.62 15.22
N ALA A 43 -8.02 -8.18 14.01
CA ALA A 43 -8.43 -8.83 12.78
C ALA A 43 -7.88 -10.27 12.69
N ARG A 44 -6.60 -10.49 13.06
CA ARG A 44 -5.98 -11.82 13.18
C ARG A 44 -6.74 -12.73 14.14
N TRP A 45 -7.04 -12.25 15.35
CA TRP A 45 -7.80 -13.01 16.35
C TRP A 45 -9.21 -13.39 15.86
N ARG A 46 -9.84 -12.52 15.06
CA ARG A 46 -11.16 -12.75 14.46
C ARG A 46 -11.14 -13.55 13.16
N ASN A 47 -9.96 -13.88 12.65
CA ASN A 47 -9.78 -14.42 11.31
C ASN A 47 -10.51 -13.58 10.23
N ASP A 48 -10.41 -12.25 10.33
CA ASP A 48 -11.02 -11.28 9.41
C ASP A 48 -10.01 -10.85 8.33
N PRO A 49 -10.07 -11.40 7.11
CA PRO A 49 -9.08 -11.09 6.08
C PRO A 49 -9.20 -9.66 5.56
N ALA A 50 -10.40 -9.09 5.56
CA ALA A 50 -10.62 -7.70 5.14
C ALA A 50 -10.02 -6.73 6.16
N GLY A 51 -10.26 -6.98 7.45
CA GLY A 51 -9.63 -6.22 8.54
C GLY A 51 -8.10 -6.27 8.50
N MET A 52 -7.53 -7.44 8.21
CA MET A 52 -6.07 -7.60 8.07
C MET A 52 -5.52 -6.84 6.86
N LEU A 53 -6.22 -6.83 5.72
CA LEU A 53 -5.85 -6.02 4.55
C LEU A 53 -5.88 -4.53 4.86
N SER A 54 -6.98 -4.03 5.43
CA SER A 54 -7.11 -2.60 5.76
C SER A 54 -6.05 -2.14 6.75
N ALA A 55 -5.81 -2.92 7.82
CA ALA A 55 -4.78 -2.60 8.79
C ALA A 55 -3.37 -2.62 8.18
N GLY A 56 -3.05 -3.65 7.40
CA GLY A 56 -1.75 -3.78 6.72
C GLY A 56 -1.50 -2.66 5.70
N GLN A 57 -2.52 -2.25 4.94
CA GLN A 57 -2.39 -1.13 4.00
C GLN A 57 -2.04 0.18 4.73
N LEU A 58 -2.78 0.50 5.80
CA LEU A 58 -2.53 1.71 6.58
C LEU A 58 -1.19 1.66 7.33
N LEU A 59 -0.79 0.50 7.85
CA LEU A 59 0.52 0.32 8.48
C LEU A 59 1.66 0.55 7.49
N GLY A 60 1.54 0.05 6.26
CA GLY A 60 2.52 0.32 5.20
C GLY A 60 2.63 1.80 4.88
N HIS A 61 1.50 2.52 4.81
CA HIS A 61 1.49 3.97 4.60
C HIS A 61 2.12 4.74 5.76
N VAL A 62 1.82 4.35 7.01
CA VAL A 62 2.40 4.97 8.21
C VAL A 62 3.90 4.72 8.28
N ALA A 63 4.35 3.50 8.00
CA ALA A 63 5.77 3.15 7.98
C ALA A 63 6.52 3.95 6.90
N TYR A 64 5.96 4.04 5.68
CA TYR A 64 6.53 4.85 4.60
C TYR A 64 6.63 6.33 5.00
N ALA A 65 5.57 6.89 5.60
CA ALA A 65 5.58 8.27 6.08
C ALA A 65 6.58 8.51 7.23
N ALA A 66 6.88 7.49 8.02
CA ALA A 66 7.87 7.54 9.09
C ALA A 66 9.31 7.37 8.58
N GLY A 67 9.50 7.07 7.29
CA GLY A 67 10.80 6.74 6.70
C GLY A 67 11.26 5.29 6.97
N ASP A 68 10.41 4.47 7.59
CA ASP A 68 10.64 3.04 7.77
C ASP A 68 10.28 2.29 6.47
N LEU A 69 11.18 2.38 5.49
CA LEU A 69 10.99 1.78 4.17
C LEU A 69 10.98 0.24 4.22
N GLU A 70 11.74 -0.36 5.14
CA GLU A 70 11.78 -1.80 5.33
C GLU A 70 10.45 -2.30 5.91
N GLY A 71 9.96 -1.67 6.97
CA GLY A 71 8.63 -1.96 7.53
C GLY A 71 7.51 -1.75 6.52
N ALA A 72 7.54 -0.66 5.74
CA ALA A 72 6.57 -0.41 4.68
C ALA A 72 6.56 -1.53 3.61
N CYS A 73 7.74 -2.02 3.23
CA CYS A 73 7.88 -3.13 2.30
C CYS A 73 7.22 -4.40 2.85
N VAL A 74 7.50 -4.75 4.12
CA VAL A 74 6.91 -5.94 4.77
C VAL A 74 5.39 -5.87 4.78
N TYR A 75 4.80 -4.75 5.19
CA TYR A 75 3.34 -4.61 5.23
C TYR A 75 2.72 -4.67 3.84
N HIS A 76 3.31 -4.02 2.83
CA HIS A 76 2.77 -4.04 1.48
C HIS A 76 2.94 -5.41 0.78
N LEU A 77 3.99 -6.17 1.10
CA LEU A 77 4.12 -7.57 0.67
C LEU A 77 3.04 -8.46 1.28
N GLU A 78 2.76 -8.35 2.59
CA GLU A 78 1.68 -9.11 3.23
C GLU A 78 0.31 -8.78 2.58
N VAL A 79 0.06 -7.50 2.30
CA VAL A 79 -1.17 -7.06 1.60
C VAL A 79 -1.23 -7.63 0.19
N LEU A 80 -0.11 -7.66 -0.54
CA LEU A 80 -0.02 -8.19 -1.90
C LEU A 80 -0.37 -9.68 -1.93
N ASP A 81 0.28 -10.47 -1.09
CA ASP A 81 0.10 -11.93 -1.04
C ASP A 81 -1.33 -12.29 -0.61
N ARG A 82 -1.86 -11.58 0.38
CA ARG A 82 -3.23 -11.78 0.84
C ARG A 82 -4.26 -11.35 -0.19
N SER A 83 -4.04 -10.23 -0.89
CA SER A 83 -4.92 -9.78 -1.97
C SER A 83 -4.95 -10.80 -3.12
N ARG A 84 -3.80 -11.40 -3.47
CA ARG A 84 -3.72 -12.50 -4.44
C ARG A 84 -4.49 -13.74 -3.98
N ALA A 85 -4.26 -14.18 -2.74
CA ALA A 85 -4.93 -15.34 -2.17
C ALA A 85 -6.46 -15.20 -2.15
N LEU A 86 -6.97 -13.97 -1.98
CA LEU A 86 -8.39 -13.66 -1.94
C LEU A 86 -8.98 -13.23 -3.30
N GLY A 87 -8.17 -13.16 -4.36
CA GLY A 87 -8.62 -12.70 -5.68
C GLY A 87 -9.00 -11.21 -5.73
N LEU A 88 -8.51 -10.39 -4.79
CA LEU A 88 -8.80 -8.97 -4.69
C LEU A 88 -7.88 -8.16 -5.61
N ALA A 89 -8.24 -8.09 -6.89
CA ALA A 89 -7.41 -7.48 -7.92
C ALA A 89 -7.06 -6.00 -7.66
N LEU A 90 -7.97 -5.23 -7.06
CA LEU A 90 -7.71 -3.83 -6.70
C LEU A 90 -6.71 -3.70 -5.54
N GLY A 91 -6.80 -4.58 -4.53
CA GLY A 91 -5.85 -4.64 -3.42
C GLY A 91 -4.45 -5.00 -3.90
N GLU A 92 -4.34 -5.95 -4.83
CA GLU A 92 -3.08 -6.30 -5.47
C GLU A 92 -2.48 -5.13 -6.27
N ALA A 93 -3.27 -4.43 -7.08
CA ALA A 93 -2.80 -3.26 -7.84
C ALA A 93 -2.28 -2.15 -6.90
N SER A 94 -3.00 -1.88 -5.80
CA SER A 94 -2.61 -0.91 -4.79
C SER A 94 -1.32 -1.30 -4.06
N ALA A 95 -1.17 -2.57 -3.68
CA ALA A 95 0.04 -3.06 -3.04
C ALA A 95 1.26 -2.95 -3.96
N LEU A 96 1.13 -3.34 -5.23
CA LEU A 96 2.19 -3.19 -6.23
C LEU A 96 2.60 -1.73 -6.42
N HIS A 97 1.62 -0.82 -6.48
CA HIS A 97 1.89 0.61 -6.60
C HIS A 97 2.72 1.11 -5.41
N ASN A 98 2.30 0.80 -4.18
CA ASN A 98 2.97 1.26 -2.98
C ASN A 98 4.37 0.63 -2.81
N LEU A 99 4.55 -0.66 -3.15
CA LEU A 99 5.87 -1.28 -3.19
C LEU A 99 6.79 -0.59 -4.20
N GLY A 100 6.25 -0.15 -5.34
CA GLY A 100 7.00 0.64 -6.30
C GLY A 100 7.44 2.01 -5.77
N LEU A 101 6.60 2.66 -4.95
CA LEU A 101 6.97 3.89 -4.25
C LEU A 101 8.05 3.65 -3.19
N VAL A 102 7.96 2.56 -2.44
CA VAL A 102 8.99 2.14 -1.47
C VAL A 102 10.32 1.90 -2.19
N ALA A 103 10.33 1.13 -3.27
CA ALA A 103 11.53 0.87 -4.07
C ALA A 103 12.15 2.17 -4.63
N ALA A 104 11.32 3.11 -5.07
CA ALA A 104 11.80 4.42 -5.51
C ALA A 104 12.50 5.19 -4.37
N ALA A 105 11.90 5.18 -3.17
CA ALA A 105 12.48 5.82 -1.99
C ALA A 105 13.76 5.13 -1.49
N GLN A 106 13.91 3.83 -1.72
CA GLN A 106 15.11 3.04 -1.42
C GLN A 106 16.24 3.25 -2.46
N GLY A 107 15.99 3.99 -3.54
CA GLY A 107 16.98 4.19 -4.60
C GLY A 107 17.07 3.03 -5.58
N GLU A 108 16.01 2.25 -5.75
CA GLU A 108 15.90 1.14 -6.68
C GLU A 108 14.96 1.48 -7.87
N PRO A 109 15.35 2.39 -8.78
CA PRO A 109 14.47 2.91 -9.83
C PRO A 109 14.00 1.84 -10.83
N ALA A 110 14.84 0.82 -11.09
CA ALA A 110 14.47 -0.28 -11.98
C ALA A 110 13.34 -1.13 -11.39
N LEU A 111 13.44 -1.49 -10.11
CA LEU A 111 12.40 -2.23 -9.39
C LEU A 111 11.12 -1.39 -9.26
N ALA A 112 11.26 -0.10 -8.92
CA ALA A 112 10.16 0.84 -8.86
C ALA A 112 9.38 0.90 -10.19
N HIS A 113 10.09 1.04 -11.32
CA HIS A 113 9.46 1.08 -12.63
C HIS A 113 8.69 -0.22 -12.94
N GLN A 114 9.27 -1.38 -12.63
CA GLN A 114 8.62 -2.68 -12.84
C GLN A 114 7.32 -2.80 -12.03
N LEU A 115 7.37 -2.47 -10.74
CA LEU A 115 6.24 -2.58 -9.83
C LEU A 115 5.11 -1.60 -10.18
N ILE A 116 5.43 -0.33 -10.45
CA ILE A 116 4.43 0.68 -10.82
C ILE A 116 3.83 0.38 -12.20
N THR A 117 4.60 -0.16 -13.14
CA THR A 117 4.08 -0.63 -14.43
C THR A 117 3.07 -1.76 -14.24
N ALA A 118 3.41 -2.77 -13.41
CA ALA A 118 2.48 -3.85 -13.10
C ALA A 118 1.19 -3.34 -12.44
N ALA A 119 1.29 -2.35 -11.56
CA ALA A 119 0.14 -1.69 -10.96
C ALA A 119 -0.73 -0.95 -12.00
N ALA A 120 -0.11 -0.16 -12.89
CA ALA A 120 -0.80 0.57 -13.96
C ALA A 120 -1.57 -0.38 -14.89
N THR A 121 -0.93 -1.47 -15.34
CA THR A 121 -1.58 -2.48 -16.17
C THR A 121 -2.83 -3.06 -15.48
N ARG A 122 -2.74 -3.34 -14.18
CA ARG A 122 -3.86 -3.88 -13.41
C ARG A 122 -4.97 -2.87 -13.20
N TYR A 123 -4.65 -1.63 -12.83
CA TYR A 123 -5.67 -0.58 -12.70
C TYR A 123 -6.42 -0.35 -14.01
N THR A 124 -5.70 -0.35 -15.15
CA THR A 124 -6.32 -0.24 -16.48
C THR A 124 -7.23 -1.43 -16.78
N ALA A 125 -6.79 -2.66 -16.53
CA ALA A 125 -7.62 -3.85 -16.71
C ALA A 125 -8.89 -3.86 -15.85
N LEU A 126 -8.84 -3.20 -14.69
CA LEU A 126 -9.98 -3.04 -13.76
C LEU A 126 -10.87 -1.83 -14.09
N GLY A 127 -10.51 -0.99 -15.07
CA GLY A 127 -11.20 0.28 -15.34
C GLY A 127 -11.05 1.31 -14.22
N HIS A 128 -10.05 1.16 -13.34
CA HIS A 128 -9.82 2.04 -12.20
C HIS A 128 -8.99 3.27 -12.61
N ALA A 129 -9.65 4.23 -13.26
CA ALA A 129 -9.01 5.36 -13.93
C ALA A 129 -8.06 6.18 -13.05
N GLN A 130 -8.46 6.49 -11.81
CA GLN A 130 -7.63 7.28 -10.89
C GLN A 130 -6.32 6.56 -10.56
N GLY A 131 -6.38 5.27 -10.19
CA GLY A 131 -5.18 4.49 -9.87
C GLY A 131 -4.25 4.30 -11.07
N ALA A 132 -4.80 4.18 -12.28
CA ALA A 132 -4.01 4.14 -13.50
C ALA A 132 -3.28 5.48 -13.73
N ALA A 133 -3.99 6.60 -13.60
CA ALA A 133 -3.41 7.94 -13.76
C ALA A 133 -2.28 8.19 -12.73
N ASP A 134 -2.50 7.86 -11.47
CA ASP A 134 -1.49 8.00 -10.40
C ASP A 134 -0.25 7.15 -10.67
N ALA A 135 -0.44 5.92 -11.16
CA ALA A 135 0.66 5.04 -11.53
C ALA A 135 1.45 5.59 -12.73
N HIS A 136 0.78 6.09 -13.76
CA HIS A 136 1.42 6.70 -14.92
C HIS A 136 2.22 7.96 -14.56
N ALA A 137 1.64 8.86 -13.75
CA ALA A 137 2.34 10.05 -13.28
C ALA A 137 3.62 9.70 -12.51
N ASN A 138 3.60 8.64 -11.70
CA ASN A 138 4.80 8.19 -11.00
C ASN A 138 5.85 7.59 -11.94
N LEU A 139 5.46 6.87 -13.00
CA LEU A 139 6.40 6.39 -14.02
C LEU A 139 7.09 7.55 -14.77
N GLU A 140 6.33 8.57 -15.16
CA GLU A 140 6.89 9.77 -15.81
C GLU A 140 7.91 10.49 -14.91
N ARG A 141 7.60 10.59 -13.61
CA ARG A 141 8.50 11.17 -12.62
C ARG A 141 9.77 10.34 -12.45
N LEU A 142 9.67 9.02 -12.39
CA LEU A 142 10.83 8.12 -12.31
C LEU A 142 11.71 8.24 -13.56
N ALA A 143 11.12 8.26 -14.76
CA ALA A 143 11.85 8.42 -16.01
C ALA A 143 12.59 9.76 -16.07
N THR A 144 11.93 10.84 -15.64
CA THR A 144 12.55 12.18 -15.58
C THR A 144 13.70 12.23 -14.58
N GLN A 145 13.55 11.61 -13.41
CA GLN A 145 14.61 11.54 -12.40
C GLN A 145 15.81 10.74 -12.91
N TRP A 146 15.57 9.63 -13.60
CA TRP A 146 16.63 8.79 -14.17
C TRP A 146 17.36 9.50 -15.32
N ALA A 147 16.63 10.15 -16.23
CA ALA A 147 17.22 10.95 -17.30
C ALA A 147 18.05 12.13 -16.77
N ARG A 148 17.66 12.77 -15.65
CA ARG A 148 18.47 13.82 -15.02
C ARG A 148 19.73 13.28 -14.35
N ALA A 149 19.67 12.09 -13.77
CA ALA A 149 20.80 11.49 -13.06
C ALA A 149 21.84 10.85 -14.01
N TYR A 150 21.42 10.37 -15.18
CA TYR A 150 22.28 9.58 -16.08
C TYR A 150 22.21 9.97 -17.57
N GLY A 151 21.28 10.84 -17.97
CA GLY A 151 21.10 11.26 -19.37
C GLY A 151 21.94 12.47 -19.79
N GLY A 152 22.97 12.84 -19.01
CA GLY A 152 23.87 13.95 -19.31
C GLY A 152 25.12 13.57 -20.13
N ASP A 153 25.38 12.28 -20.35
CA ASP A 153 26.68 11.81 -20.86
C ASP A 153 26.68 11.29 -22.31
N ASP A 154 25.58 11.42 -23.07
CA ASP A 154 25.49 10.81 -24.42
C ASP A 154 25.31 11.82 -25.59
N GLU A 155 25.72 13.08 -25.41
CA GLU A 155 25.77 14.08 -26.51
C GLU A 155 27.12 14.82 -26.64
N ARG A 156 28.23 14.12 -26.38
CA ARG A 156 29.58 14.59 -26.77
C ARG A 156 30.43 13.44 -27.33
N GLY A 157 30.15 13.06 -28.57
CA GLY A 157 30.98 12.17 -29.39
C GLY A 157 30.85 12.53 -30.85
#